data_AF-A0A6A3AYY4-F1
#
_entry.id   AF-A0A6A3AYY4-F1
#
_cell.length_a   1.000
_cell.length_b   1.000
_cell.length_c   1.000
_cell.angle_alpha   90.00
_cell.angle_beta   90.00
_cell.angle_gamma   90.00
#
_symmetry.space_group_name_H-M   'P 1'
#
loop_
_entity.id
_entity.type
_entity.pdbx_description
1 polymer ?
#
loop_
_entity_poly.entity_id
_entity_poly.type
_entity_poly.pdbx_seq_one_letter_code
_entity_poly.pdbx_strand_id
1 'polypeptide(L)'
;MNLPPTRIARDGSIMEWALDFQDPDVHHRHVSQLFGLFPGHTITVEKTPDLCKAADYTLFKRGENGPGWSTAWKTALWARLHNSEHAYRMVKHLISLVDPTHEADFEGGLYSNLFTAHPPFQIDANFGFSAAVAEMFVQSTMKDLYLLPALPRDKWVNGCVKGLKARGGVTVSIGWQGGDLEEFGLWSMEQNSVKRIHYRGTTITAKISAGKVYSFNRQLKCVKTYLL
;
A
#
# COMPACT_ATOMS: atom_id res chain seq x y z
N MET A 1 0.93 28.23 13.47
CA MET A 1 1.61 27.18 14.28
C MET A 1 2.56 26.45 13.35
N ASN A 2 3.88 26.53 13.57
CA ASN A 2 4.88 25.89 12.72
C ASN A 2 5.31 24.57 13.34
N LEU A 3 4.83 23.46 12.79
CA LEU A 3 5.30 22.13 13.19
C LEU A 3 6.69 21.88 12.61
N PRO A 4 7.61 21.22 13.35
CA PRO A 4 8.90 20.81 12.80
C PRO A 4 8.71 19.90 11.57
N PRO A 5 9.50 20.09 10.50
CA PRO A 5 9.44 19.20 9.34
C PRO A 5 10.05 17.83 9.69
N THR A 6 9.59 16.78 9.01
CA THR A 6 10.27 15.48 8.99
C THR A 6 11.69 15.64 8.43
N ARG A 7 12.67 14.97 9.05
CA ARG A 7 14.09 15.07 8.69
C ARG A 7 14.70 13.70 8.47
N ILE A 8 15.81 13.69 7.73
CA ILE A 8 16.63 12.52 7.47
C ILE A 8 17.78 12.52 8.48
N ALA A 9 17.98 11.39 9.16
CA ALA A 9 19.04 11.16 10.12
C ALA A 9 20.41 11.02 9.41
N ARG A 10 21.50 11.05 10.18
CA ARG A 10 22.86 10.90 9.63
C ARG A 10 23.10 9.56 8.94
N ASP A 11 22.40 8.51 9.39
CA ASP A 11 22.48 7.17 8.77
C ASP A 11 21.62 7.04 7.51
N GLY A 12 20.86 8.07 7.12
CA GLY A 12 19.98 8.08 5.96
C GLY A 12 18.55 7.64 6.23
N SER A 13 18.20 7.27 7.47
CA SER A 13 16.84 6.89 7.85
C SER A 13 15.95 8.11 8.15
N ILE A 14 14.63 7.95 8.22
CA ILE A 14 13.72 8.96 8.79
C ILE A 14 13.98 9.10 10.29
N MET A 15 14.22 10.33 10.74
CA MET A 15 14.35 10.63 12.17
C MET A 15 13.05 10.33 12.92
N GLU A 16 13.14 9.50 13.96
CA GLU A 16 11.99 9.17 14.81
C GLU A 16 11.72 10.24 15.89
N TRP A 17 12.76 10.94 16.32
CA TRP A 17 12.68 12.03 17.29
C TRP A 17 13.13 13.36 16.68
N ALA A 18 12.93 14.45 17.42
CA ALA A 18 13.34 15.79 16.97
C ALA A 18 14.86 15.97 16.82
N LEU A 19 15.64 15.13 17.52
CA LEU A 19 17.10 15.06 17.45
C LEU A 19 17.50 13.65 17.01
N ASP A 20 18.69 13.57 16.41
CA ASP A 20 19.23 12.33 15.86
C ASP A 20 19.85 11.47 16.98
N PHE A 21 19.01 10.66 17.62
CA PHE A 21 19.40 9.73 18.67
C PHE A 21 19.71 8.35 18.10
N GLN A 22 20.58 7.61 18.79
CA GLN A 22 20.74 6.19 18.51
C GLN A 22 19.49 5.42 18.97
N ASP A 23 18.96 4.57 18.09
CA ASP A 23 17.87 3.66 18.39
C ASP A 23 18.32 2.65 19.46
N PRO A 24 17.66 2.56 20.63
CA PRO A 24 17.96 1.52 21.62
C PRO A 24 17.50 0.12 21.18
N ASP A 25 16.53 0.07 20.27
CA ASP A 25 16.02 -1.14 19.64
C ASP A 25 15.85 -0.87 18.13
N VAL A 26 16.86 -1.25 17.35
CA VAL A 26 16.90 -0.98 15.90
C VAL A 26 15.79 -1.73 15.16
N HIS A 27 15.38 -2.90 15.68
CA HIS A 27 14.38 -3.79 15.08
C HIS A 27 13.00 -3.64 15.75
N HIS A 28 12.76 -2.51 16.40
CA HIS A 28 11.51 -2.28 17.09
C HIS A 28 10.29 -2.47 16.16
N ARG A 29 9.28 -3.15 16.67
CA ARG A 29 8.06 -3.49 15.91
C ARG A 29 7.25 -2.28 15.44
N HIS A 30 7.37 -1.13 16.10
CA HIS A 30 6.73 0.11 15.66
C HIS A 30 7.60 0.88 14.67
N VAL A 31 6.94 1.47 13.67
CA VAL A 31 7.54 2.37 12.67
C VAL A 31 6.77 3.69 12.63
N SER A 32 6.46 4.22 13.82
CA SER A 32 5.56 5.37 14.03
C SER A 32 5.96 6.63 13.28
N GLN A 33 7.27 6.86 13.11
CA GLN A 33 7.82 7.96 12.31
C GLN A 33 7.45 7.90 10.82
N LEU A 34 6.99 6.73 10.34
CA LEU A 34 6.51 6.53 8.98
C LEU A 34 4.99 6.73 8.84
N PHE A 35 4.29 7.21 9.89
CA PHE A 35 2.86 7.53 9.79
C PHE A 35 2.55 8.45 8.59
N GLY A 36 3.43 9.41 8.30
CA GLY A 36 3.28 10.33 7.18
C GLY A 36 3.23 9.66 5.80
N LEU A 37 3.80 8.46 5.66
CA LEU A 37 3.77 7.62 4.46
C LEU A 37 2.50 6.76 4.40
N PHE A 38 2.16 6.10 5.52
CA PHE A 38 0.90 5.37 5.68
C PHE A 38 0.52 5.25 7.17
N PRO A 39 -0.75 5.46 7.55
CA PRO A 39 -1.90 5.81 6.71
C PRO A 39 -1.97 7.29 6.32
N GLY A 40 -1.00 8.10 6.74
CA GLY A 40 -0.84 9.49 6.32
C GLY A 40 -0.55 9.66 4.82
N HIS A 41 -0.30 10.90 4.45
CA HIS A 41 -0.13 11.33 3.06
C HIS A 41 0.74 12.60 2.94
N THR A 42 1.58 12.86 3.95
CA THR A 42 2.56 13.96 3.95
C THR A 42 3.90 13.55 3.34
N ILE A 43 4.18 12.24 3.30
CA ILE A 43 5.32 11.64 2.60
C ILE A 43 4.77 10.89 1.38
N THR A 44 5.13 11.31 0.16
CA THR A 44 4.70 10.64 -1.08
C THR A 44 5.81 10.65 -2.11
N VAL A 45 5.83 9.63 -2.98
CA VAL A 45 6.87 9.43 -4.01
C VAL A 45 7.02 10.66 -4.91
N GLU A 46 5.92 11.35 -5.22
CA GLU A 46 5.90 12.50 -6.12
C GLU A 46 6.33 13.81 -5.46
N LYS A 47 6.05 13.97 -4.15
CA LYS A 47 6.23 15.26 -3.46
C LYS A 47 7.49 15.30 -2.61
N THR A 48 7.88 14.18 -2.03
CA THR A 48 8.99 14.08 -1.09
C THR A 48 9.85 12.84 -1.37
N PRO A 49 10.39 12.70 -2.59
CA PRO A 49 11.13 11.50 -3.01
C PRO A 49 12.34 11.18 -2.11
N ASP A 50 13.02 12.19 -1.57
CA ASP A 50 14.16 11.96 -0.66
C ASP A 50 13.71 11.42 0.70
N LEU A 51 12.54 11.84 1.21
CA LEU A 51 11.94 11.23 2.40
C LEU A 51 11.46 9.80 2.10
N CYS A 52 10.98 9.51 0.88
CA CYS A 52 10.65 8.14 0.50
C CYS A 52 11.88 7.22 0.47
N LYS A 53 13.02 7.70 -0.05
CA LYS A 53 14.29 6.94 0.02
C LYS A 53 14.72 6.69 1.47
N ALA A 54 14.60 7.70 2.33
CA ALA A 54 14.90 7.54 3.74
C ALA A 54 13.91 6.58 4.44
N ALA A 55 12.64 6.59 4.07
CA ALA A 55 11.63 5.67 4.60
C ALA A 55 11.85 4.21 4.15
N ASP A 56 12.26 4.00 2.90
CA ASP A 56 12.70 2.69 2.39
C ASP A 56 13.84 2.15 3.26
N TYR A 57 14.88 2.97 3.48
CA TYR A 57 15.99 2.59 4.35
C TYR A 57 15.57 2.39 5.82
N THR A 58 14.66 3.20 6.37
CA THR A 58 14.09 2.99 7.72
C THR A 58 13.41 1.63 7.83
N LEU A 59 12.61 1.22 6.83
CA LEU A 59 11.95 -0.09 6.84
C LEU A 59 12.96 -1.22 6.73
N PHE A 60 13.95 -1.09 5.85
CA PHE A 60 15.05 -2.04 5.75
C PHE A 60 15.79 -2.20 7.08
N LYS A 61 16.14 -1.08 7.74
CA LYS A 61 16.81 -1.04 9.05
C LYS A 61 15.97 -1.68 10.16
N ARG A 62 14.66 -1.41 10.20
CA ARG A 62 13.72 -1.99 11.18
C ARG A 62 13.51 -3.50 10.96
N GLY A 63 13.78 -3.99 9.75
CA GLY A 63 13.69 -5.42 9.42
C GLY A 63 12.25 -5.91 9.24
N GLU A 64 12.11 -7.20 8.97
CA GLU A 64 10.83 -7.80 8.54
C GLU A 64 10.01 -8.33 9.73
N ASN A 65 10.68 -8.78 10.80
CA ASN A 65 10.04 -9.41 11.96
C ASN A 65 9.11 -8.47 12.73
N GLY A 66 8.17 -9.07 13.46
CA GLY A 66 7.26 -8.39 14.38
C GLY A 66 5.89 -9.08 14.42
N PRO A 67 5.01 -8.64 15.35
CA PRO A 67 3.67 -9.18 15.46
C PRO A 67 2.88 -8.93 14.18
N GLY A 68 1.75 -9.63 14.01
CA GLY A 68 0.91 -9.54 12.81
C GLY A 68 0.65 -8.09 12.35
N TRP A 69 0.30 -7.16 13.26
CA TRP A 69 0.00 -5.77 12.88
C TRP A 69 1.22 -5.05 12.30
N SER A 70 2.42 -5.35 12.79
CA SER A 70 3.66 -4.72 12.32
C SER A 70 3.93 -5.18 10.89
N THR A 71 3.80 -6.49 10.65
CA THR A 71 3.92 -7.10 9.32
C THR A 71 2.90 -6.52 8.33
N ALA A 72 1.63 -6.40 8.73
CA ALA A 72 0.59 -5.80 7.90
C ALA A 72 0.86 -4.31 7.60
N TRP A 73 1.31 -3.54 8.59
CA TRP A 73 1.65 -2.12 8.40
C TRP A 73 2.87 -1.94 7.49
N LYS A 74 3.92 -2.72 7.70
CA LYS A 74 5.11 -2.75 6.82
C LYS A 74 4.73 -3.12 5.38
N THR A 75 3.79 -4.05 5.17
CA THR A 75 3.26 -4.38 3.84
C THR A 75 2.67 -3.14 3.15
N ALA A 76 1.81 -2.38 3.85
CA ALA A 76 1.20 -1.16 3.30
C ALA A 76 2.24 -0.04 3.05
N LEU A 77 3.24 0.09 3.93
CA LEU A 77 4.33 1.07 3.76
C LEU A 77 5.19 0.75 2.53
N TRP A 78 5.56 -0.53 2.32
CA TRP A 78 6.25 -0.97 1.11
C TRP A 78 5.40 -0.75 -0.15
N ALA A 79 4.09 -1.02 -0.08
CA ALA A 79 3.18 -0.72 -1.17
C ALA A 79 3.15 0.78 -1.50
N ARG A 80 3.16 1.66 -0.50
CA ARG A 80 3.21 3.13 -0.67
C ARG A 80 4.53 3.66 -1.22
N LEU A 81 5.61 2.90 -1.10
CA LEU A 81 6.89 3.16 -1.76
C LEU A 81 6.95 2.58 -3.18
N HIS A 82 5.87 1.96 -3.66
CA HIS A 82 5.79 1.27 -4.96
C HIS A 82 6.80 0.10 -5.06
N ASN A 83 7.21 -0.45 -3.91
CA ASN A 83 8.15 -1.55 -3.83
C ASN A 83 7.40 -2.89 -3.71
N SER A 84 7.08 -3.47 -4.86
CA SER A 84 6.27 -4.70 -4.93
C SER A 84 6.97 -5.93 -4.39
N GLU A 85 8.30 -6.00 -4.50
CA GLU A 85 9.08 -7.14 -4.01
C GLU A 85 8.98 -7.25 -2.49
N HIS A 86 9.28 -6.16 -1.78
CA HIS A 86 9.22 -6.14 -0.32
C HIS A 86 7.79 -6.22 0.20
N ALA A 87 6.81 -5.58 -0.46
CA ALA A 87 5.40 -5.73 -0.09
C ALA A 87 4.96 -7.20 -0.18
N TYR A 88 5.27 -7.89 -1.28
CA TYR A 88 4.95 -9.32 -1.42
C TYR A 88 5.72 -10.21 -0.44
N ARG A 89 6.96 -9.86 -0.10
CA ARG A 89 7.72 -10.57 0.93
C ARG A 89 7.03 -10.50 2.30
N MET A 90 6.53 -9.32 2.69
CA MET A 90 5.76 -9.16 3.93
C MET A 90 4.42 -9.89 3.89
N VAL A 91 3.73 -9.93 2.73
CA VAL A 91 2.53 -10.76 2.53
C VAL A 91 2.83 -12.23 2.86
N LYS A 92 3.92 -12.79 2.33
CA LYS A 92 4.32 -14.16 2.66
C LYS A 92 4.70 -14.32 4.12
N HIS A 93 5.40 -13.34 4.69
CA HIS A 93 5.83 -13.37 6.08
C HIS A 93 4.64 -13.47 7.05
N LEU A 94 3.54 -12.75 6.77
CA LEU A 94 2.31 -12.86 7.56
C LEU A 94 1.67 -14.25 7.46
N ILE A 95 1.76 -14.91 6.30
CA ILE A 95 1.18 -16.24 6.06
C ILE A 95 2.16 -17.32 6.57
N SER A 96 2.45 -17.26 7.87
CA SER A 96 3.24 -18.23 8.61
C SER A 96 2.37 -18.82 9.71
N LEU A 97 2.37 -20.16 9.84
CA LEU A 97 1.54 -20.83 10.85
C LEU A 97 2.14 -20.62 12.24
N VAL A 98 1.34 -20.10 13.18
CA VAL A 98 1.68 -19.99 14.59
C VAL A 98 1.05 -21.14 15.37
N ASP A 99 1.85 -21.81 16.18
CA ASP A 99 1.39 -22.86 17.09
C ASP A 99 0.95 -22.22 18.42
N PRO A 100 -0.35 -22.26 18.77
CA PRO A 100 -0.85 -21.65 20.01
C PRO A 100 -0.31 -22.31 21.28
N THR A 101 0.38 -23.45 21.16
CA THR A 101 1.03 -24.15 22.28
C THR A 101 2.51 -23.82 22.44
N HIS A 102 3.13 -23.20 21.44
CA HIS A 102 4.57 -22.88 21.41
C HIS A 102 4.81 -21.44 20.89
N GLU A 103 4.07 -20.48 21.44
CA GLU A 103 4.15 -19.08 21.03
C GLU A 103 5.47 -18.43 21.45
N ALA A 104 6.01 -17.59 20.57
CA ALA A 104 7.15 -16.72 20.83
C ALA A 104 6.74 -15.24 20.78
N ASP A 105 7.32 -14.44 21.67
CA ASP A 105 7.02 -13.01 21.75
C ASP A 105 7.22 -12.32 20.40
N PHE A 106 6.17 -11.67 19.92
CA PHE A 106 6.17 -10.87 18.68
C PHE A 106 6.48 -11.65 17.40
N GLU A 107 6.33 -12.98 17.37
CA GLU A 107 6.64 -13.77 16.16
C GLU A 107 5.74 -13.41 14.97
N GLY A 108 4.50 -13.02 15.24
CA GLY A 108 3.50 -12.72 14.20
C GLY A 108 3.10 -13.95 13.37
N GLY A 109 2.06 -13.81 12.57
CA GLY A 109 1.61 -14.86 11.66
C GLY A 109 0.11 -15.12 11.75
N LEU A 110 -0.29 -16.34 11.39
CA LEU A 110 -1.68 -16.80 11.39
C LEU A 110 -1.80 -18.10 12.19
N TYR A 111 -2.85 -18.21 13.00
CA TYR A 111 -3.30 -19.50 13.50
C TYR A 111 -3.97 -20.31 12.38
N SER A 112 -4.27 -21.59 12.65
CA SER A 112 -4.91 -22.50 11.70
C SER A 112 -6.29 -22.05 11.21
N ASN A 113 -6.98 -21.19 11.97
CA ASN A 113 -8.25 -20.56 11.60
C ASN A 113 -8.10 -19.23 10.85
N LEU A 114 -6.87 -18.87 10.44
CA LEU A 114 -6.50 -17.62 9.77
C LEU A 114 -6.65 -16.35 10.61
N PHE A 115 -6.83 -16.46 11.93
CA PHE A 115 -6.71 -15.31 12.82
C PHE A 115 -5.25 -14.91 12.99
N THR A 116 -5.00 -13.60 12.99
CA THR A 116 -3.64 -13.08 13.11
C THR A 116 -3.13 -13.16 14.55
N ALA A 117 -1.87 -13.55 14.68
CA ALA A 117 -1.17 -13.63 15.96
C ALA A 117 -0.37 -12.34 16.20
N HIS A 118 -0.48 -11.81 17.42
CA HIS A 118 0.56 -10.95 17.96
C HIS A 118 1.80 -11.77 18.34
N PRO A 119 1.71 -12.94 19.00
CA PRO A 119 0.62 -13.59 19.75
C PRO A 119 0.28 -12.93 21.12
N PRO A 120 -0.91 -13.19 21.71
CA PRO A 120 -1.95 -14.11 21.22
C PRO A 120 -2.76 -13.50 20.07
N PHE A 121 -3.94 -14.02 19.76
CA PHE A 121 -4.85 -13.44 18.76
C PHE A 121 -5.03 -11.92 18.91
N GLN A 122 -4.76 -11.19 17.82
CA GLN A 122 -5.20 -9.82 17.63
C GLN A 122 -5.70 -9.63 16.20
N ILE A 123 -6.84 -8.94 16.05
CA ILE A 123 -7.57 -8.83 14.77
C ILE A 123 -7.02 -7.73 13.83
N ASP A 124 -6.15 -6.87 14.35
CA ASP A 124 -5.59 -5.72 13.63
C ASP A 124 -5.01 -6.08 12.26
N ALA A 125 -4.23 -7.15 12.17
CA ALA A 125 -3.57 -7.56 10.94
C ALA A 125 -4.50 -8.27 9.97
N ASN A 126 -5.58 -8.92 10.41
CA ASN A 126 -6.61 -9.40 9.50
C ASN A 126 -7.20 -8.23 8.68
N PHE A 127 -7.47 -7.09 9.34
CA PHE A 127 -7.94 -5.87 8.66
C PHE A 127 -6.81 -5.16 7.91
N GLY A 128 -5.65 -5.02 8.54
CA GLY A 128 -4.48 -4.36 7.98
C GLY A 128 -3.98 -5.04 6.71
N PHE A 129 -3.99 -6.36 6.65
CA PHE A 129 -3.62 -7.14 5.47
C PHE A 129 -4.53 -6.84 4.27
N SER A 130 -5.84 -6.80 4.50
CA SER A 130 -6.82 -6.47 3.45
C SER A 130 -6.57 -5.06 2.90
N ALA A 131 -6.30 -4.09 3.77
CA ALA A 131 -5.95 -2.73 3.37
C ALA A 131 -4.60 -2.66 2.62
N ALA A 132 -3.59 -3.37 3.09
CA ALA A 132 -2.26 -3.40 2.48
C ALA A 132 -2.29 -4.00 1.07
N VAL A 133 -3.01 -5.11 0.88
CA VAL A 133 -3.20 -5.73 -0.45
C VAL A 133 -3.98 -4.80 -1.38
N ALA A 134 -5.00 -4.08 -0.89
CA ALA A 134 -5.69 -3.07 -1.69
C ALA A 134 -4.74 -1.93 -2.13
N GLU A 135 -3.85 -1.47 -1.25
CA GLU A 135 -2.85 -0.44 -1.54
C GLU A 135 -1.77 -0.91 -2.54
N MET A 136 -1.55 -2.23 -2.69
CA MET A 136 -0.71 -2.78 -3.76
C MET A 136 -1.36 -2.68 -5.14
N PHE A 137 -2.70 -2.73 -5.21
CA PHE A 137 -3.47 -2.68 -6.46
C PHE A 137 -3.89 -1.28 -6.86
N VAL A 138 -4.33 -0.45 -5.89
CA VAL A 138 -4.87 0.88 -6.14
C VAL A 138 -4.44 1.84 -5.03
N GLN A 139 -3.85 2.97 -5.43
CA GLN A 139 -3.64 4.12 -4.55
C GLN A 139 -4.36 5.32 -5.13
N SER A 140 -4.82 6.26 -4.30
CA SER A 140 -5.55 7.42 -4.82
C SER A 140 -5.45 8.65 -3.93
N THR A 141 -5.52 9.82 -4.55
CA THR A 141 -5.80 11.10 -3.89
C THR A 141 -7.15 11.63 -4.39
N MET A 142 -7.54 12.83 -3.96
CA MET A 142 -8.69 13.50 -4.55
C MET A 142 -8.53 13.76 -6.06
N LYS A 143 -7.30 13.84 -6.58
CA LYS A 143 -7.02 14.13 -7.99
C LYS A 143 -6.37 12.99 -8.76
N ASP A 144 -5.64 12.11 -8.08
CA ASP A 144 -4.80 11.08 -8.70
C ASP A 144 -5.31 9.67 -8.38
N LEU A 145 -5.13 8.76 -9.33
CA LEU A 145 -5.42 7.33 -9.21
C LEU A 145 -4.25 6.55 -9.79
N TYR A 146 -3.65 5.67 -9.01
CA TYR A 146 -2.49 4.87 -9.40
C TYR A 146 -2.93 3.42 -9.55
N LEU A 147 -2.69 2.85 -10.73
CA LEU A 147 -3.07 1.48 -11.05
C LEU A 147 -1.87 0.55 -10.85
N LEU A 148 -2.07 -0.53 -10.11
CA LEU A 148 -1.07 -1.58 -9.85
C LEU A 148 0.29 -1.02 -9.35
N PRO A 149 0.31 -0.05 -8.41
CA PRO A 149 1.54 0.64 -8.02
C PRO A 149 2.59 -0.29 -7.41
N ALA A 150 2.18 -1.37 -6.74
CA ALA A 150 3.09 -2.34 -6.13
C ALA A 150 2.69 -3.79 -6.44
N LEU A 151 2.25 -4.08 -7.67
CA LEU A 151 1.95 -5.45 -8.11
C LEU A 151 3.24 -6.30 -8.20
N PRO A 152 3.33 -7.47 -7.53
CA PRO A 152 4.44 -8.41 -7.68
C PRO A 152 4.29 -9.19 -8.99
N ARG A 153 4.76 -8.60 -10.09
CA ARG A 153 4.43 -9.01 -11.48
C ARG A 153 4.86 -10.43 -11.83
N ASP A 154 5.94 -10.93 -11.24
CA ASP A 154 6.46 -12.28 -11.45
C ASP A 154 5.77 -13.34 -10.59
N LYS A 155 5.00 -12.92 -9.57
CA LYS A 155 4.28 -13.81 -8.65
C LYS A 155 2.78 -13.81 -8.88
N TRP A 156 2.20 -12.65 -9.16
CA TRP A 156 0.80 -12.46 -9.51
C TRP A 156 0.70 -12.12 -11.00
N VAL A 157 1.14 -13.07 -11.84
CA VAL A 157 1.29 -12.86 -13.29
C VAL A 157 -0.06 -12.53 -13.95
N ASN A 158 -1.13 -13.19 -13.55
CA ASN A 158 -2.46 -12.94 -14.10
C ASN A 158 -3.46 -12.79 -12.96
N GLY A 159 -4.43 -11.89 -13.13
CA GLY A 159 -5.48 -11.72 -12.14
C GLY A 159 -6.38 -10.53 -12.44
N CYS A 160 -7.35 -10.36 -11.55
CA CYS A 160 -8.20 -9.18 -11.56
C CYS A 160 -8.61 -8.82 -10.14
N VAL A 161 -8.90 -7.54 -9.93
CA VAL A 161 -9.55 -7.03 -8.73
C VAL A 161 -10.74 -6.17 -9.16
N LYS A 162 -11.86 -6.30 -8.46
CA LYS A 162 -13.10 -5.61 -8.82
C LYS A 162 -13.69 -4.90 -7.61
N GLY A 163 -14.22 -3.70 -7.82
CA GLY A 163 -14.99 -2.98 -6.82
C GLY A 163 -14.17 -2.18 -5.78
N LEU A 164 -12.87 -1.99 -5.97
CA LEU A 164 -12.06 -1.16 -5.06
C LEU A 164 -12.53 0.29 -5.09
N LYS A 165 -12.52 0.95 -3.94
CA LYS A 165 -12.89 2.37 -3.83
C LYS A 165 -11.65 3.25 -3.84
N ALA A 166 -11.66 4.25 -4.71
CA ALA A 166 -10.71 5.35 -4.73
C ALA A 166 -11.35 6.62 -4.13
N ARG A 167 -10.51 7.49 -3.56
CA ARG A 167 -10.94 8.76 -2.97
C ARG A 167 -11.75 9.59 -3.99
N GLY A 168 -12.78 10.30 -3.53
CA GLY A 168 -13.69 11.05 -4.41
C GLY A 168 -14.82 10.22 -5.02
N GLY A 169 -15.16 9.06 -4.43
CA GLY A 169 -16.35 8.28 -4.79
C GLY A 169 -16.20 7.42 -6.05
N VAL A 170 -14.98 7.22 -6.54
CA VAL A 170 -14.72 6.44 -7.75
C VAL A 170 -14.53 4.97 -7.38
N THR A 171 -15.18 4.08 -8.11
CA THR A 171 -14.97 2.63 -8.01
C THR A 171 -14.10 2.17 -9.18
N VAL A 172 -13.20 1.23 -8.89
CA VAL A 172 -12.14 0.78 -9.78
C VAL A 172 -12.17 -0.75 -9.87
N SER A 173 -12.09 -1.25 -11.09
CA SER A 173 -11.80 -2.66 -11.37
C SER A 173 -10.63 -2.74 -12.33
N ILE A 174 -9.74 -3.72 -12.16
CA ILE A 174 -8.51 -3.87 -12.95
C ILE A 174 -8.35 -5.35 -13.31
N GLY A 175 -8.02 -5.62 -14.57
CA GLY A 175 -7.54 -6.90 -15.04
C GLY A 175 -6.08 -6.77 -15.51
N TRP A 176 -5.26 -7.78 -15.26
CA TRP A 176 -3.88 -7.83 -15.72
C TRP A 176 -3.51 -9.23 -16.19
N GLN A 177 -2.58 -9.28 -17.15
CA GLN A 177 -2.06 -10.50 -17.74
C GLN A 177 -0.56 -10.34 -18.01
N GLY A 178 0.22 -11.39 -17.80
CA GLY A 178 1.69 -11.33 -18.00
C GLY A 178 2.38 -10.33 -17.06
N GLY A 179 1.76 -10.02 -15.93
CA GLY A 179 2.22 -9.02 -14.95
C GLY A 179 1.92 -7.58 -15.36
N ASP A 180 1.18 -7.33 -16.45
CA ASP A 180 0.87 -6.00 -16.96
C ASP A 180 -0.64 -5.74 -17.06
N LEU A 181 -1.02 -4.47 -16.87
CA LEU A 181 -2.39 -4.00 -17.03
C LEU A 181 -2.95 -4.44 -18.39
N GLU A 182 -4.10 -5.10 -18.36
CA GLU A 182 -4.82 -5.51 -19.57
C GLU A 182 -6.00 -4.56 -19.82
N GLU A 183 -6.78 -4.33 -18.77
CA GLU A 183 -7.94 -3.44 -18.80
C GLU A 183 -8.23 -2.88 -17.41
N PHE A 184 -8.97 -1.77 -17.37
CA PHE A 184 -9.56 -1.29 -16.13
C PHE A 184 -10.88 -0.57 -16.37
N GLY A 185 -11.76 -0.64 -15.38
CA GLY A 185 -13.06 0.01 -15.35
C GLY A 185 -13.13 1.07 -14.26
N LEU A 186 -13.68 2.24 -14.58
CA LEU A 186 -13.93 3.33 -13.64
C LEU A 186 -15.39 3.74 -13.68
N TRP A 187 -15.98 3.95 -12.50
CA TRP A 187 -17.32 4.53 -12.40
C TRP A 187 -17.53 5.27 -11.08
N SER A 188 -18.54 6.13 -11.07
CA SER A 188 -19.01 6.84 -9.88
C SER A 188 -20.54 6.79 -9.85
N MET A 189 -21.12 6.58 -8.67
CA MET A 189 -22.58 6.51 -8.51
C MET A 189 -23.19 7.89 -8.28
N GLU A 190 -22.54 8.71 -7.48
CA GLU A 190 -23.18 9.88 -6.85
C GLU A 190 -22.74 11.20 -7.50
N GLN A 191 -21.50 11.27 -8.00
CA GLN A 191 -20.92 12.54 -8.45
C GLN A 191 -19.98 12.38 -9.64
N ASN A 192 -19.92 13.44 -10.45
CA ASN A 192 -18.89 13.55 -11.48
C ASN A 192 -17.51 13.67 -10.83
N SER A 193 -16.49 13.07 -11.45
CA SER A 193 -15.11 13.10 -10.97
C SER A 193 -14.14 13.32 -12.11
N VAL A 194 -13.02 13.97 -11.83
CA VAL A 194 -11.89 14.06 -12.76
C VAL A 194 -10.68 13.48 -12.06
N LYS A 195 -10.06 12.47 -12.68
CA LYS A 195 -8.89 11.77 -12.14
C LYS A 195 -7.75 11.79 -13.14
N ARG A 196 -6.54 12.05 -12.64
CA ARG A 196 -5.30 11.71 -13.33
C ARG A 196 -4.98 10.25 -13.03
N ILE A 197 -5.00 9.42 -14.05
CA ILE A 197 -4.72 7.99 -13.96
C ILE A 197 -3.24 7.79 -14.24
N HIS A 198 -2.54 7.08 -13.37
CA HIS A 198 -1.12 6.79 -13.46
C HIS A 198 -0.88 5.30 -13.61
N TYR A 199 -0.11 4.91 -14.62
CA TYR A 199 0.36 3.54 -14.82
C TYR A 199 1.73 3.54 -15.50
N ARG A 200 2.76 2.96 -14.84
CA ARG A 200 4.14 2.82 -15.36
C ARG A 200 4.69 4.09 -16.03
N GLY A 201 4.56 5.23 -15.36
CA GLY A 201 5.03 6.54 -15.85
C GLY A 201 4.15 7.18 -16.94
N THR A 202 3.10 6.51 -17.41
CA THR A 202 2.09 7.10 -18.27
C THR A 202 0.99 7.72 -17.43
N THR A 203 0.58 8.93 -17.79
CA THR A 203 -0.51 9.65 -17.14
C THR A 203 -1.56 10.09 -18.15
N ILE A 204 -2.83 9.82 -17.87
CA ILE A 204 -3.97 10.36 -18.61
C ILE A 204 -4.95 11.07 -17.68
N THR A 205 -5.83 11.90 -18.22
CA THR A 205 -6.95 12.48 -17.46
C THR A 205 -8.25 11.82 -17.88
N ALA A 206 -8.99 11.25 -16.93
CA ALA A 206 -10.30 10.67 -17.12
C ALA A 206 -11.38 11.55 -16.47
N LYS A 207 -12.41 11.91 -17.26
CA LYS A 207 -13.63 12.54 -16.76
C LYS A 207 -14.69 11.46 -16.60
N ILE A 208 -15.11 11.24 -15.36
CA ILE A 208 -16.03 10.17 -14.97
C ILE A 208 -17.36 10.84 -14.62
N SER A 209 -18.37 10.66 -15.46
CA SER A 209 -19.73 11.11 -15.13
C SER A 209 -20.43 10.11 -14.22
N ALA A 210 -21.25 10.61 -13.29
CA ALA A 210 -22.08 9.78 -12.44
C ALA A 210 -23.00 8.86 -13.27
N GLY A 211 -23.21 7.63 -12.81
CA GLY A 211 -24.08 6.64 -13.46
C GLY A 211 -23.52 6.04 -14.76
N LYS A 212 -22.25 6.30 -15.10
CA LYS A 212 -21.57 5.71 -16.26
C LYS A 212 -20.36 4.90 -15.85
N VAL A 213 -20.15 3.79 -16.56
CA VAL A 213 -18.93 2.98 -16.50
C VAL A 213 -18.07 3.27 -17.72
N TYR A 214 -16.79 3.50 -17.47
CA TYR A 214 -15.77 3.72 -18.48
C TYR A 214 -14.78 2.57 -18.43
N SER A 215 -14.63 1.86 -19.54
CA SER A 215 -13.63 0.78 -19.68
C SER A 215 -12.47 1.26 -20.55
N PHE A 216 -11.27 0.98 -20.06
CA PHE A 216 -10.01 1.37 -20.68
C PHE A 216 -9.17 0.14 -20.97
N ASN A 217 -8.44 0.15 -22.08
CA ASN A 217 -7.50 -0.91 -22.44
C ASN A 217 -6.10 -0.65 -21.84
N ARG A 218 -5.16 -1.56 -22.10
CA ARG A 218 -3.76 -1.49 -21.65
C ARG A 218 -2.99 -0.23 -22.09
N GLN A 219 -3.43 0.47 -23.15
CA GLN A 219 -2.87 1.75 -23.57
C GLN A 219 -3.55 2.96 -22.91
N LEU A 220 -4.35 2.73 -21.86
CA LEU A 220 -5.15 3.72 -21.15
C LEU A 220 -6.15 4.46 -22.05
N LYS A 221 -6.55 3.88 -23.19
CA LYS A 221 -7.57 4.48 -24.06
C LYS A 221 -8.94 3.99 -23.63
N CYS A 222 -9.89 4.91 -23.47
CA CYS A 222 -11.28 4.55 -23.22
C CYS A 222 -11.84 3.85 -24.47
N VAL A 223 -12.23 2.59 -24.34
CA VAL A 223 -12.72 1.75 -25.44
C VAL A 223 -14.22 1.53 -25.38
N LYS A 224 -14.83 1.67 -24.20
CA LYS A 224 -16.26 1.48 -24.00
C LYS A 224 -16.77 2.40 -22.90
N THR A 225 -17.96 2.96 -23.12
CA THR A 225 -18.72 3.69 -22.11
C THR A 225 -20.15 3.17 -22.13
N TYR A 226 -20.70 2.84 -20.96
CA TYR A 226 -22.08 2.37 -20.83
C TYR A 226 -22.70 2.87 -19.54
N LEU A 227 -24.03 2.86 -19.46
CA LEU A 227 -24.77 3.20 -18.25
C LEU A 227 -24.64 2.07 -17.23
N LEU A 228 -24.59 2.43 -15.94
CA LEU A 228 -24.64 1.49 -14.83
C LEU A 228 -25.99 0.77 -14.73
#